data_AF-A0A2T2T815-F1
#
_entry.id   AF-A0A2T2T815-F1
#
_cell.length_a   1.000
_cell.length_b   1.000
_cell.length_c   1.000
_cell.angle_alpha   90.00
_cell.angle_beta   90.00
_cell.angle_gamma   90.00
#
_symmetry.space_group_name_H-M   'P 1'
#
loop_
_entity.id
_entity.type
_entity.pdbx_description
1 polymer ?
#
loop_
_entity_poly.entity_id
_entity_poly.type
_entity_poly.pdbx_seq_one_letter_code
_entity_poly.pdbx_strand_id
1 'polypeptide(L)'
;MRPLYGLLLLTFRELWAKKIVLGLFLISSLVLLVVTFALNLDVVEGSLEGIRLFGQNAAPSGEGAEAQTQMTLNRIVVTVESVVAGAAYWIGILLSLFASAGLFSDVQAPGRVELLLSKPVSRTQVIVGHVIGVWAAIALLTIYLMGGTWLVMSIKSGVWNPRFLLSIGIVIGMFGVMYAAVMLMGVWTESTALALIVAYGLIFISMVLAGAGEIASVLGPVGRPVFWGLYHALPNFTEVTTIVTSLSKDQAVSSWYPLISSVLFARRDF
;
A
#
# COMPACT_ATOMS: atom_id res chain seq x y z
N MET A 1 -5.91 -29.41 7.56
CA MET A 1 -4.83 -28.38 7.47
C MET A 1 -3.85 -28.60 6.30
N ARG A 2 -3.60 -29.83 5.83
CA ARG A 2 -2.70 -30.11 4.69
C ARG A 2 -3.12 -29.57 3.29
N PRO A 3 -4.41 -29.46 2.91
CA PRO A 3 -4.75 -29.02 1.55
C PRO A 3 -4.59 -27.49 1.33
N LEU A 4 -4.87 -26.68 2.34
CA LEU A 4 -4.73 -25.21 2.26
C LEU A 4 -3.29 -24.77 2.07
N TYR A 5 -2.34 -25.40 2.78
CA TYR A 5 -0.91 -25.12 2.64
C TYR A 5 -0.40 -25.47 1.24
N GLY A 6 -0.88 -26.57 0.65
CA GLY A 6 -0.56 -26.95 -0.73
C GLY A 6 -1.05 -25.92 -1.76
N LEU A 7 -2.25 -25.39 -1.58
CA LEU A 7 -2.81 -24.32 -2.44
C LEU A 7 -2.03 -23.02 -2.30
N LEU A 8 -1.64 -22.65 -1.08
CA LEU A 8 -0.76 -21.51 -0.82
C LEU A 8 0.56 -21.63 -1.57
N LEU A 9 1.25 -22.76 -1.47
CA LEU A 9 2.50 -22.99 -2.19
C LEU A 9 2.32 -22.99 -3.71
N LEU A 10 1.19 -23.49 -4.21
CA LEU A 10 0.88 -23.45 -5.64
C LEU A 10 0.71 -22.02 -6.14
N THR A 11 -0.03 -21.19 -5.41
CA THR A 11 -0.25 -19.78 -5.78
C THR A 11 1.03 -18.97 -5.68
N PHE A 12 1.85 -19.22 -4.66
CA PHE A 12 3.18 -18.62 -4.54
C PHE A 12 4.11 -19.02 -5.69
N ARG A 13 4.10 -20.31 -6.06
CA ARG A 13 4.87 -20.80 -7.22
C ARG A 13 4.36 -20.23 -8.53
N GLU A 14 3.05 -20.04 -8.67
CA GLU A 14 2.44 -19.41 -9.85
C GLU A 14 2.81 -17.92 -9.97
N LEU A 15 2.75 -17.19 -8.86
CA LEU A 15 3.23 -15.82 -8.73
C LEU A 15 4.71 -15.68 -9.11
N TRP A 16 5.53 -16.65 -8.67
CA TRP A 16 6.95 -16.72 -8.99
C TRP A 16 7.18 -17.06 -10.47
N ALA A 17 6.44 -18.04 -11.01
CA ALA A 17 6.55 -18.47 -12.40
C ALA A 17 6.19 -17.35 -13.38
N LYS A 18 5.20 -16.52 -13.04
CA LYS A 18 4.81 -15.34 -13.81
C LYS A 18 5.73 -14.13 -13.61
N LYS A 19 6.79 -14.25 -12.80
CA LYS A 19 7.75 -13.18 -12.47
C LYS A 19 7.12 -11.92 -11.87
N ILE A 20 5.87 -11.99 -11.40
CA ILE A 20 5.15 -10.85 -10.80
C ILE A 20 5.86 -10.41 -9.52
N VAL A 21 6.18 -11.37 -8.65
CA VAL A 21 6.89 -11.11 -7.40
C VAL A 21 8.27 -10.52 -7.68
N LEU A 22 8.96 -11.04 -8.69
CA LEU A 22 10.28 -10.54 -9.08
C LEU A 22 10.21 -9.11 -9.64
N GLY A 23 9.20 -8.79 -10.45
CA GLY A 23 8.99 -7.43 -10.97
C GLY A 23 8.71 -6.42 -9.86
N LEU A 24 7.77 -6.71 -8.97
CA LEU A 24 7.46 -5.84 -7.83
C LEU A 24 8.62 -5.74 -6.84
N PHE A 25 9.36 -6.83 -6.63
CA PHE A 25 10.57 -6.83 -5.81
C PHE A 25 11.68 -5.97 -6.40
N LEU A 26 11.88 -6.01 -7.73
CA LEU A 26 12.86 -5.18 -8.43
C LEU A 26 12.50 -3.71 -8.30
N ILE A 27 11.23 -3.34 -8.55
CA ILE A 27 10.74 -1.97 -8.36
C ILE A 27 10.96 -1.51 -6.91
N SER A 28 10.59 -2.34 -5.93
CA SER A 28 10.79 -2.03 -4.51
C SER A 28 12.27 -1.85 -4.16
N SER A 29 13.14 -2.72 -4.70
CA SER A 29 14.58 -2.63 -4.50
C SER A 29 15.19 -1.39 -5.15
N LEU A 30 14.68 -0.99 -6.33
CA LEU A 30 15.07 0.25 -6.99
C LEU A 30 14.71 1.46 -6.12
N VAL A 31 13.51 1.49 -5.55
CA VAL A 31 13.09 2.55 -4.61
C VAL A 31 14.00 2.60 -3.39
N LEU A 32 14.31 1.46 -2.76
CA LEU A 32 15.25 1.39 -1.63
C LEU A 32 16.66 1.86 -1.98
N LEU A 33 17.14 1.51 -3.18
CA LEU A 33 18.42 1.97 -3.69
C LEU A 33 18.43 3.49 -3.84
N VAL A 34 17.40 4.06 -4.50
CA VAL A 34 17.26 5.52 -4.66
C VAL A 34 17.24 6.21 -3.31
N VAL A 35 16.46 5.71 -2.33
CA VAL A 35 16.42 6.25 -0.97
C VAL A 35 17.80 6.19 -0.30
N THR A 36 18.48 5.05 -0.40
CA THR A 36 19.80 4.86 0.22
C THR A 36 20.86 5.77 -0.40
N PHE A 37 20.82 5.94 -1.72
CA PHE A 37 21.75 6.77 -2.48
C PHE A 37 21.52 8.25 -2.24
N ALA A 38 20.25 8.70 -2.26
CA ALA A 38 19.88 10.07 -1.91
C ALA A 38 20.42 10.44 -0.52
N LEU A 39 20.24 9.58 0.48
CA LEU A 39 20.80 9.79 1.82
C LEU A 39 22.33 9.80 1.86
N ASN A 40 23.01 9.05 0.99
CA ASN A 40 24.47 9.11 0.93
C ASN A 40 24.96 10.44 0.34
N LEU A 41 24.28 10.97 -0.68
CA LEU A 41 24.60 12.27 -1.25
C LEU A 41 24.39 13.39 -0.22
N ASP A 42 23.28 13.38 0.51
CA ASP A 42 23.00 14.38 1.57
C ASP A 42 24.03 14.31 2.71
N VAL A 43 24.48 13.11 3.12
CA VAL A 43 25.54 12.95 4.15
C VAL A 43 26.88 13.43 3.62
N VAL A 44 27.20 13.15 2.35
CA VAL A 44 28.43 13.62 1.71
C VAL A 44 28.43 15.14 1.61
N GLU A 45 27.33 15.75 1.21
CA GLU A 45 27.16 17.21 1.16
C GLU A 45 27.23 17.83 2.55
N GLY A 46 26.57 17.25 3.56
CA GLY A 46 26.71 17.68 4.95
C GLY A 46 28.15 17.58 5.49
N SER A 47 28.91 16.56 5.07
CA SER A 47 30.33 16.42 5.42
C SER A 47 31.21 17.47 4.70
N LEU A 48 30.88 17.81 3.46
CA LEU A 48 31.57 18.83 2.68
C LEU A 48 31.25 20.25 3.18
N GLU A 49 30.01 20.49 3.62
CA GLU A 49 29.64 21.71 4.35
C GLU A 49 30.35 21.77 5.69
N GLY A 50 30.47 20.66 6.43
CA GLY A 50 31.27 20.57 7.65
C GLY A 50 32.76 20.91 7.44
N ILE A 51 33.35 20.46 6.32
CA ILE A 51 34.74 20.79 5.94
C ILE A 51 34.87 22.25 5.49
N ARG A 52 33.88 22.81 4.78
CA ARG A 52 33.84 24.24 4.40
C ARG A 52 33.59 25.16 5.59
N LEU A 53 32.80 24.71 6.58
CA LEU A 53 32.58 25.35 7.87
C LEU A 53 33.84 25.39 8.74
N PHE A 54 34.70 24.36 8.67
CA PHE A 54 35.98 24.36 9.37
C PHE A 54 37.03 25.30 8.73
N GLY A 55 36.79 25.75 7.49
CA GLY A 55 37.69 26.65 6.75
C GLY A 55 37.38 28.14 6.90
N GLN A 56 36.17 28.53 7.33
CA GLN A 56 35.82 29.95 7.43
C GLN A 56 34.80 30.25 8.54
N ASN A 57 35.35 30.63 9.70
CA ASN A 57 34.74 31.29 10.86
C ASN A 57 33.83 30.47 11.77
N ALA A 58 34.23 30.46 13.04
CA ALA A 58 33.68 29.70 14.14
C ALA A 58 32.35 30.26 14.71
N ALA A 59 31.50 29.31 15.11
CA ALA A 59 30.48 29.34 16.17
C ALA A 59 29.20 30.20 15.93
N PRO A 60 28.02 29.67 16.31
CA PRO A 60 27.73 29.42 17.72
C PRO A 60 27.62 27.93 18.05
N SER A 61 28.62 27.43 18.78
CA SER A 61 28.50 26.23 19.61
C SER A 61 27.60 26.56 20.79
N GLY A 62 26.31 26.27 20.64
CA GLY A 62 25.35 26.19 21.73
C GLY A 62 24.47 24.98 21.52
N GLU A 63 23.87 24.46 22.59
CA GLU A 63 22.88 23.37 22.58
C GLU A 63 21.79 23.56 21.50
N GLY A 64 21.55 24.81 21.07
CA GLY A 64 20.68 25.15 19.95
C GLY A 64 21.10 24.64 18.58
N ALA A 65 22.40 24.56 18.24
CA ALA A 65 22.86 24.10 16.92
C ALA A 65 22.66 22.59 16.75
N GLU A 66 22.98 21.80 17.77
CA GLU A 66 22.71 20.35 17.77
C GLU A 66 21.20 20.07 17.74
N ALA A 67 20.40 20.83 18.48
CA ALA A 67 18.95 20.73 18.43
C ALA A 67 18.38 21.10 17.04
N GLN A 68 18.96 22.09 16.35
CA GLN A 68 18.54 22.51 15.00
C GLN A 68 18.89 21.46 13.94
N THR A 69 20.08 20.85 14.02
CA THR A 69 20.49 19.75 13.14
C THR A 69 19.61 18.51 13.36
N GLN A 70 19.34 18.14 14.61
CA GLN A 70 18.45 17.00 14.92
C GLN A 70 17.01 17.24 14.44
N MET A 71 16.48 18.46 14.59
CA MET A 71 15.15 18.83 14.10
C MET A 71 15.07 18.77 12.56
N THR A 72 16.16 19.12 11.88
CA THR A 72 16.25 19.06 10.41
C THR A 72 16.31 17.62 9.92
N LEU A 73 17.10 16.77 10.57
CA LEU A 73 17.19 15.33 10.25
C LEU A 73 15.85 14.62 10.46
N ASN A 74 15.17 14.87 11.58
CA ASN A 74 13.86 14.28 11.85
C ASN A 74 12.83 14.66 10.77
N ARG A 75 12.84 15.92 10.32
CA ARG A 75 11.95 16.38 9.24
C ARG A 75 12.23 15.67 7.91
N ILE A 76 13.50 15.46 7.56
CA ILE A 76 13.89 14.76 6.33
C ILE A 76 13.41 13.31 6.39
N VAL A 77 13.69 12.60 7.50
CA VAL A 77 13.25 11.21 7.72
C VAL A 77 11.74 11.08 7.52
N VAL A 78 10.98 11.88 8.26
CA VAL A 78 9.52 11.90 8.20
C VAL A 78 9.01 12.23 6.78
N THR A 79 9.68 13.15 6.09
CA THR A 79 9.29 13.52 4.72
C THR A 79 9.49 12.34 3.77
N VAL A 80 10.67 11.71 3.78
CA VAL A 80 10.94 10.57 2.90
C VAL A 80 10.05 9.37 3.25
N GLU A 81 9.88 9.07 4.54
CA GLU A 81 8.93 8.05 4.99
C GLU A 81 7.52 8.31 4.47
N SER A 82 7.02 9.55 4.58
CA SER A 82 5.70 9.92 4.07
C SER A 82 5.56 9.81 2.55
N VAL A 83 6.60 10.14 1.79
CA VAL A 83 6.63 10.01 0.33
C VAL A 83 6.62 8.55 -0.07
N VAL A 84 7.45 7.72 0.56
CA VAL A 84 7.50 6.28 0.28
C VAL A 84 6.18 5.61 0.67
N ALA A 85 5.61 5.92 1.83
CA ALA A 85 4.31 5.37 2.24
C ALA A 85 3.18 5.80 1.28
N GLY A 86 3.14 7.07 0.88
CA GLY A 86 2.17 7.57 -0.09
C GLY A 86 2.30 6.91 -1.45
N ALA A 87 3.54 6.74 -1.94
CA ALA A 87 3.82 6.04 -3.19
C ALA A 87 3.49 4.55 -3.11
N ALA A 88 3.84 3.87 -2.01
CA ALA A 88 3.48 2.48 -1.77
C ALA A 88 1.96 2.29 -1.71
N TYR A 89 1.23 3.24 -1.12
CA TYR A 89 -0.22 3.22 -1.08
C TYR A 89 -0.85 3.44 -2.46
N TRP A 90 -0.48 4.48 -3.19
CA TRP A 90 -1.09 4.78 -4.49
C TRP A 90 -0.56 3.88 -5.61
N ILE A 91 0.74 3.97 -5.88
CA ILE A 91 1.38 3.28 -6.99
C ILE A 91 1.54 1.80 -6.66
N GLY A 92 1.95 1.48 -5.42
CA GLY A 92 2.16 0.09 -5.01
C GLY A 92 0.86 -0.73 -5.07
N ILE A 93 -0.27 -0.20 -4.58
CA ILE A 93 -1.56 -0.92 -4.66
C ILE A 93 -2.02 -1.06 -6.12
N LEU A 94 -1.95 0.00 -6.94
CA LEU A 94 -2.35 -0.07 -8.36
C LEU A 94 -1.52 -1.10 -9.13
N LEU A 95 -0.19 -1.06 -9.03
CA LEU A 95 0.68 -2.03 -9.69
C LEU A 95 0.43 -3.46 -9.18
N SER A 96 0.18 -3.62 -7.88
CA SER A 96 -0.12 -4.93 -7.30
C SER A 96 -1.47 -5.48 -7.75
N LEU A 97 -2.50 -4.64 -7.86
CA LEU A 97 -3.81 -5.02 -8.42
C LEU A 97 -3.66 -5.42 -9.89
N PHE A 98 -2.97 -4.60 -10.69
CA PHE A 98 -2.70 -4.90 -12.09
C PHE A 98 -2.01 -6.26 -12.26
N ALA A 99 -0.94 -6.48 -11.50
CA ALA A 99 -0.13 -7.67 -11.59
C ALA A 99 -0.88 -8.92 -11.10
N SER A 100 -1.82 -8.77 -10.16
CA SER A 100 -2.57 -9.88 -9.58
C SER A 100 -3.91 -10.18 -10.26
N ALA A 101 -4.51 -9.24 -10.99
CA ALA A 101 -5.82 -9.43 -11.59
C ALA A 101 -5.86 -10.61 -12.57
N GLY A 102 -4.82 -10.78 -13.38
CA GLY A 102 -4.72 -11.88 -14.35
C GLY A 102 -4.47 -13.26 -13.71
N LEU A 103 -4.19 -13.32 -12.41
CA LEU A 103 -3.95 -14.58 -11.73
C LEU A 103 -5.24 -15.38 -11.55
N PHE A 104 -6.37 -14.71 -11.36
CA PHE A 104 -7.63 -15.37 -11.06
C PHE A 104 -8.38 -15.83 -12.32
N SER A 105 -8.42 -15.00 -13.36
CA SER A 105 -8.98 -15.35 -14.67
C SER A 105 -8.31 -16.59 -15.27
N ASP A 106 -7.00 -16.73 -15.09
CA ASP A 106 -6.23 -17.87 -15.61
C ASP A 106 -6.54 -19.19 -14.88
N VAL A 107 -7.09 -19.13 -13.67
CA VAL A 107 -7.59 -20.32 -12.96
C VAL A 107 -8.93 -20.77 -13.55
N GLN A 108 -9.72 -19.85 -14.13
CA GLN A 108 -11.01 -20.11 -14.77
C GLN A 108 -10.88 -20.52 -16.25
N ALA A 109 -9.68 -20.44 -16.83
CA ALA A 109 -9.45 -20.80 -18.21
C ALA A 109 -9.79 -22.29 -18.52
N PRO A 110 -10.37 -22.58 -19.71
CA PRO A 110 -10.71 -23.94 -20.13
C PRO A 110 -9.50 -24.89 -20.03
N GLY A 111 -9.73 -26.11 -19.55
CA GLY A 111 -8.69 -27.14 -19.34
C GLY A 111 -7.96 -27.11 -17.99
N ARG A 112 -7.78 -25.93 -17.36
CA ARG A 112 -7.14 -25.83 -16.03
C ARG A 112 -8.15 -26.06 -14.90
N VAL A 113 -9.38 -25.57 -15.07
CA VAL A 113 -10.51 -25.84 -14.16
C VAL A 113 -10.81 -27.35 -14.08
N GLU A 114 -10.82 -28.04 -15.22
CA GLU A 114 -11.11 -29.48 -15.31
C GLU A 114 -10.02 -30.33 -14.63
N LEU A 115 -8.74 -29.95 -14.79
CA LEU A 115 -7.63 -30.57 -14.07
C LEU A 115 -7.70 -30.34 -12.56
N LEU A 116 -8.11 -29.15 -12.11
CA LEU A 116 -8.30 -28.86 -10.68
C LEU A 116 -9.50 -29.62 -10.09
N LEU A 117 -10.59 -29.77 -10.85
CA LEU A 117 -11.78 -30.53 -10.45
C LEU A 117 -11.56 -32.05 -10.44
N SER A 118 -10.58 -32.56 -11.20
CA SER A 118 -10.18 -33.98 -11.14
C SER A 118 -9.53 -34.36 -9.81
N LYS A 119 -9.07 -33.38 -9.02
CA LYS A 119 -8.58 -33.56 -7.65
C LYS A 119 -9.71 -33.24 -6.66
N PRO A 120 -9.83 -33.97 -5.53
CA PRO A 120 -10.88 -33.75 -4.54
C PRO A 120 -10.60 -32.48 -3.71
N VAL A 121 -10.71 -31.30 -4.34
CA VAL A 121 -10.49 -29.98 -3.73
C VAL A 121 -11.76 -29.16 -3.91
N SER A 122 -12.26 -28.56 -2.82
CA SER A 122 -13.48 -27.74 -2.90
C SER A 122 -13.20 -26.39 -3.58
N ARG A 123 -14.16 -25.88 -4.36
CA ARG A 123 -14.04 -24.60 -5.09
C ARG A 123 -13.72 -23.43 -4.15
N THR A 124 -14.36 -23.38 -3.00
CA THR A 124 -14.12 -22.38 -1.95
C THR A 124 -12.71 -22.43 -1.39
N GLN A 125 -12.14 -23.63 -1.19
CA GLN A 125 -10.75 -23.75 -0.72
C GLN A 125 -9.75 -23.24 -1.75
N VAL A 126 -10.00 -23.44 -3.05
CA VAL A 126 -9.14 -22.92 -4.12
C VAL A 126 -9.16 -21.39 -4.14
N ILE A 127 -10.34 -20.78 -4.08
CA ILE A 127 -10.49 -19.31 -4.08
C ILE A 127 -9.83 -18.70 -2.84
N VAL A 128 -10.13 -19.22 -1.64
CA VAL A 128 -9.56 -18.71 -0.39
C VAL A 128 -8.03 -18.89 -0.36
N GLY A 129 -7.53 -20.04 -0.80
CA GLY A 129 -6.09 -20.29 -0.89
C GLY A 129 -5.38 -19.33 -1.85
N HIS A 130 -6.04 -19.00 -2.98
CA HIS A 130 -5.54 -18.02 -3.94
C HIS A 130 -5.48 -16.61 -3.35
N VAL A 131 -6.58 -16.16 -2.74
CA VAL A 131 -6.66 -14.82 -2.15
C VAL A 131 -5.62 -14.65 -1.05
N ILE A 132 -5.49 -15.63 -0.14
CA ILE A 132 -4.50 -15.58 0.94
C ILE A 132 -3.08 -15.61 0.37
N GLY A 133 -2.82 -16.39 -0.69
CA GLY A 133 -1.50 -16.45 -1.32
C GLY A 133 -1.07 -15.14 -1.97
N VAL A 134 -1.97 -14.51 -2.73
CA VAL A 134 -1.73 -13.18 -3.31
C VAL A 134 -1.55 -12.13 -2.22
N TRP A 135 -2.42 -12.15 -1.21
CA TRP A 135 -2.35 -11.21 -0.11
C TRP A 135 -1.06 -11.34 0.70
N ALA A 136 -0.61 -12.57 0.98
CA ALA A 136 0.65 -12.84 1.68
C ALA A 136 1.88 -12.42 0.87
N ALA A 137 1.89 -12.67 -0.45
CA ALA A 137 2.99 -12.26 -1.31
C ALA A 137 3.14 -10.73 -1.36
N ILE A 138 2.02 -10.01 -1.46
CA ILE A 138 2.02 -8.55 -1.48
C ILE A 138 2.35 -7.99 -0.09
N ALA A 139 1.84 -8.59 0.98
CA ALA A 139 2.23 -8.25 2.35
C ALA A 139 3.75 -8.35 2.56
N LEU A 140 4.39 -9.42 2.09
CA LEU A 140 5.85 -9.58 2.15
C LEU A 140 6.58 -8.47 1.39
N LEU A 141 6.12 -8.11 0.20
CA LEU A 141 6.71 -7.05 -0.61
C LEU A 141 6.52 -5.66 0.02
N THR A 142 5.35 -5.38 0.58
CA THR A 142 5.08 -4.13 1.30
C THR A 142 5.94 -4.02 2.56
N ILE A 143 6.08 -5.11 3.33
CA ILE A 143 6.98 -5.18 4.49
C ILE A 143 8.42 -4.96 4.06
N TYR A 144 8.85 -5.57 2.94
CA TYR A 144 10.20 -5.38 2.41
C TYR A 144 10.47 -3.92 2.02
N LEU A 145 9.58 -3.29 1.26
CA LEU A 145 9.74 -1.91 0.82
C LEU A 145 9.68 -0.94 2.02
N MET A 146 8.58 -0.94 2.77
CA MET A 146 8.37 0.04 3.83
C MET A 146 9.25 -0.26 5.04
N GLY A 147 9.32 -1.52 5.49
CA GLY A 147 10.23 -1.92 6.57
C GLY A 147 11.70 -1.69 6.21
N GLY A 148 12.07 -1.89 4.94
CA GLY A 148 13.40 -1.53 4.43
C GLY A 148 13.68 -0.03 4.51
N THR A 149 12.73 0.82 4.09
CA THR A 149 12.86 2.28 4.19
C THR A 149 13.01 2.71 5.64
N TRP A 150 12.17 2.20 6.54
CA TRP A 150 12.25 2.48 7.96
C TRP A 150 13.58 2.08 8.56
N LEU A 151 14.09 0.90 8.21
CA LEU A 151 15.37 0.40 8.71
C LEU A 151 16.55 1.26 8.21
N VAL A 152 16.58 1.57 6.91
CA VAL A 152 17.61 2.43 6.30
C VAL A 152 17.60 3.82 6.95
N MET A 153 16.41 4.40 7.14
CA MET A 153 16.24 5.70 7.79
C MET A 153 16.66 5.67 9.25
N SER A 154 16.19 4.70 10.03
CA SER A 154 16.45 4.60 11.46
C SER A 154 17.94 4.39 11.76
N ILE A 155 18.61 3.54 10.97
CA ILE A 155 20.05 3.29 11.13
C ILE A 155 20.87 4.54 10.77
N LYS A 156 20.54 5.23 9.67
CA LYS A 156 21.32 6.38 9.20
C LYS A 156 21.08 7.66 10.00
N SER A 157 19.83 7.93 10.37
CA SER A 157 19.45 9.16 11.06
C SER A 157 19.49 9.06 12.59
N GLY A 158 19.45 7.84 13.14
CA GLY A 158 19.26 7.60 14.57
C GLY A 158 17.84 7.87 15.07
N VAL A 159 16.91 8.30 14.19
CA VAL A 159 15.52 8.59 14.54
C VAL A 159 14.67 7.35 14.33
N TRP A 160 14.02 6.89 15.38
CA TRP A 160 13.14 5.71 15.35
C TRP A 160 11.69 6.16 15.36
N ASN A 161 11.01 6.05 14.21
CA ASN A 161 9.58 6.36 14.07
C ASN A 161 8.74 5.07 14.05
N PRO A 162 8.22 4.56 15.18
CA PRO A 162 7.42 3.34 15.18
C PRO A 162 6.04 3.52 14.56
N ARG A 163 5.51 4.76 14.49
CA ARG A 163 4.18 5.01 13.92
C ARG A 163 4.16 4.75 12.42
N PHE A 164 5.29 4.95 11.74
CA PHE A 164 5.44 4.58 10.34
C PHE A 164 5.16 3.09 10.09
N LEU A 165 5.57 2.19 10.99
CA LEU A 165 5.32 0.74 10.84
C LEU A 165 3.84 0.38 10.86
N LEU A 166 3.00 1.16 11.55
CA LEU A 166 1.55 0.96 11.55
C LEU A 166 0.94 1.20 10.16
N SER A 167 1.55 2.09 9.36
CA SER A 167 1.08 2.36 7.99
C SER A 167 1.21 1.14 7.07
N ILE A 168 2.14 0.22 7.35
CA ILE A 168 2.30 -1.04 6.61
C ILE A 168 1.01 -1.87 6.67
N GLY A 169 0.42 -1.99 7.88
CA GLY A 169 -0.82 -2.73 8.08
C GLY A 169 -1.99 -2.10 7.31
N ILE A 170 -2.02 -0.77 7.21
CA ILE A 170 -3.06 -0.05 6.45
C ILE A 170 -2.92 -0.28 4.95
N VAL A 171 -1.70 -0.20 4.41
CA VAL A 171 -1.45 -0.46 2.98
C VAL A 171 -1.85 -1.89 2.62
N ILE A 172 -1.45 -2.87 3.43
CA ILE A 172 -1.79 -4.30 3.23
C ILE A 172 -3.31 -4.52 3.33
N GLY A 173 -3.96 -3.92 4.32
CA GLY A 173 -5.40 -4.01 4.53
C GLY A 173 -6.18 -3.40 3.36
N MET A 174 -5.79 -2.21 2.91
CA MET A 174 -6.46 -1.55 1.79
C MET A 174 -6.23 -2.28 0.47
N PHE A 175 -5.03 -2.82 0.24
CA PHE A 175 -4.82 -3.72 -0.89
C PHE A 175 -5.82 -4.89 -0.86
N GLY A 176 -6.00 -5.53 0.29
CA GLY A 176 -6.97 -6.61 0.46
C GLY A 176 -8.41 -6.19 0.13
N VAL A 177 -8.84 -5.01 0.58
CA VAL A 177 -10.16 -4.44 0.27
C VAL A 177 -10.35 -4.24 -1.24
N MET A 178 -9.36 -3.64 -1.91
CA MET A 178 -9.46 -3.40 -3.35
C MET A 178 -9.35 -4.71 -4.15
N TYR A 179 -8.55 -5.66 -3.68
CA TYR A 179 -8.43 -6.97 -4.30
C TYR A 179 -9.71 -7.81 -4.15
N ALA A 180 -10.46 -7.64 -3.06
CA ALA A 180 -11.79 -8.23 -2.92
C ALA A 180 -12.73 -7.81 -4.06
N ALA A 181 -12.75 -6.52 -4.41
CA ALA A 181 -13.55 -6.01 -5.51
C ALA A 181 -13.10 -6.58 -6.88
N VAL A 182 -11.79 -6.69 -7.11
CA VAL A 182 -11.24 -7.37 -8.31
C VAL A 182 -11.70 -8.83 -8.36
N MET A 183 -11.64 -9.54 -7.24
CA MET A 183 -12.03 -10.95 -7.17
C MET A 183 -13.52 -11.15 -7.40
N LEU A 184 -14.39 -10.34 -6.77
CA LEU A 184 -15.84 -10.41 -6.97
C LEU A 184 -16.20 -10.18 -8.44
N MET A 185 -15.64 -9.13 -9.06
CA MET A 185 -15.86 -8.87 -10.48
C MET A 185 -15.25 -9.95 -11.37
N GLY A 186 -14.10 -10.51 -11.00
CA GLY A 186 -13.45 -11.60 -11.73
C GLY A 186 -14.22 -12.92 -11.68
N VAL A 187 -14.90 -13.22 -10.57
CA VAL A 187 -15.82 -14.37 -10.44
C VAL A 187 -17.08 -14.13 -11.25
N TRP A 188 -17.64 -12.92 -11.19
CA TRP A 188 -18.94 -12.65 -11.81
C TRP A 188 -18.87 -12.48 -13.33
N THR A 189 -17.80 -11.86 -13.84
CA THR A 189 -17.68 -11.50 -15.26
C THR A 189 -16.70 -12.37 -16.04
N GLU A 190 -15.92 -13.21 -15.36
CA GLU A 190 -14.82 -14.02 -15.94
C GLU A 190 -13.80 -13.18 -16.74
N SER A 191 -13.77 -11.85 -16.54
CA SER A 191 -12.98 -10.90 -17.32
C SER A 191 -12.02 -10.10 -16.43
N THR A 192 -10.72 -10.29 -16.66
CA THR A 192 -9.65 -9.54 -15.99
C THR A 192 -9.77 -8.04 -16.22
N ALA A 193 -10.09 -7.65 -17.46
CA ALA A 193 -10.16 -6.26 -17.85
C ALA A 193 -11.29 -5.53 -17.12
N LEU A 194 -12.48 -6.13 -17.06
CA LEU A 194 -13.62 -5.56 -16.34
C LEU A 194 -13.35 -5.47 -14.84
N ALA A 195 -12.73 -6.49 -14.25
CA ALA A 195 -12.37 -6.47 -12.84
C ALA A 195 -11.42 -5.31 -12.49
N LEU A 196 -10.41 -5.04 -13.34
CA LEU A 196 -9.51 -3.91 -13.17
C LEU A 196 -10.19 -2.56 -13.41
N ILE A 197 -11.03 -2.45 -14.44
CA ILE A 197 -11.78 -1.22 -14.73
C ILE A 197 -12.65 -0.84 -13.52
N VAL A 198 -13.34 -1.82 -12.92
CA VAL A 198 -14.17 -1.56 -11.73
C VAL A 198 -13.31 -1.18 -10.53
N ALA A 199 -12.24 -1.92 -10.23
CA ALA A 199 -11.39 -1.60 -9.09
C ALA A 199 -10.74 -0.21 -9.19
N TYR A 200 -10.26 0.17 -10.38
CA TYR A 200 -9.73 1.52 -10.61
C TYR A 200 -10.82 2.58 -10.65
N GLY A 201 -12.00 2.24 -11.17
CA GLY A 201 -13.19 3.07 -11.08
C GLY A 201 -13.58 3.38 -9.64
N LEU A 202 -13.49 2.40 -8.73
CA LEU A 202 -13.73 2.60 -7.30
C LEU A 202 -12.71 3.55 -6.67
N ILE A 203 -11.44 3.48 -7.07
CA ILE A 203 -10.42 4.45 -6.63
C ILE A 203 -10.78 5.86 -7.09
N PHE A 204 -11.18 6.01 -8.35
CA PHE A 204 -11.56 7.30 -8.91
C PHE A 204 -12.84 7.87 -8.24
N ILE A 205 -13.85 7.03 -8.03
CA ILE A 205 -15.05 7.39 -7.28
C ILE A 205 -14.68 7.81 -5.85
N SER A 206 -13.78 7.09 -5.19
CA SER A 206 -13.29 7.46 -3.86
C SER A 206 -12.63 8.85 -3.83
N MET A 207 -11.94 9.26 -4.90
CA MET A 207 -11.39 10.62 -5.02
C MET A 207 -12.49 11.69 -5.05
N VAL A 208 -13.58 11.44 -5.77
CA VAL A 208 -14.76 12.33 -5.76
C VAL A 208 -15.42 12.34 -4.39
N LEU A 209 -15.55 11.18 -3.76
CA LEU A 209 -16.14 11.02 -2.43
C LEU A 209 -15.32 11.69 -1.32
N ALA A 210 -14.00 11.80 -1.45
CA ALA A 210 -13.17 12.48 -0.46
C ALA A 210 -13.52 13.98 -0.28
N GLY A 211 -14.14 14.59 -1.30
CA GLY A 211 -14.70 15.95 -1.24
C GLY A 211 -16.12 16.02 -0.66
N ALA A 212 -16.59 14.96 0.04
CA ALA A 212 -17.98 14.80 0.46
C ALA A 212 -18.57 16.02 1.16
N GLY A 213 -17.82 16.64 2.08
CA GLY A 213 -18.31 17.77 2.86
C GLY A 213 -18.69 18.98 2.00
N GLU A 214 -17.85 19.32 1.03
CA GLU A 214 -18.08 20.44 0.11
C GLU A 214 -19.17 20.09 -0.90
N ILE A 215 -19.09 18.89 -1.50
CA ILE A 215 -20.01 18.43 -2.52
C ILE A 215 -21.43 18.29 -1.96
N ALA A 216 -21.59 17.62 -0.81
CA ALA A 216 -22.90 17.40 -0.18
C ALA A 216 -23.59 18.71 0.20
N SER A 217 -22.83 19.79 0.48
CA SER A 217 -23.40 21.10 0.79
C SER A 217 -24.16 21.70 -0.40
N VAL A 218 -23.72 21.41 -1.62
CA VAL A 218 -24.29 21.91 -2.89
C VAL A 218 -25.40 20.99 -3.43
N LEU A 219 -25.44 19.72 -3.01
CA LEU A 219 -26.46 18.76 -3.44
C LEU A 219 -27.85 19.10 -2.88
N GLY A 220 -28.88 18.90 -3.71
CA GLY A 220 -30.28 19.03 -3.33
C GLY A 220 -30.79 17.92 -2.41
N PRO A 221 -32.09 17.97 -2.03
CA PRO A 221 -32.68 17.08 -1.01
C PRO A 221 -32.56 15.58 -1.32
N VAL A 222 -32.59 15.21 -2.61
CA VAL A 222 -32.49 13.81 -3.06
C VAL A 222 -31.03 13.38 -3.26
N GLY A 223 -30.16 14.30 -3.68
CA GLY A 223 -28.76 13.99 -3.96
C GLY A 223 -27.93 13.75 -2.70
N ARG A 224 -28.20 14.50 -1.62
CA ARG A 224 -27.52 14.34 -0.33
C ARG A 224 -27.59 12.91 0.25
N PRO A 225 -28.77 12.28 0.42
CA PRO A 225 -28.85 10.95 1.00
C PRO A 225 -28.22 9.88 0.10
N VAL A 226 -28.34 10.02 -1.23
CA VAL A 226 -27.70 9.10 -2.18
C VAL A 226 -26.18 9.18 -2.08
N PHE A 227 -25.64 10.40 -2.04
CA PHE A 227 -24.20 10.62 -1.92
C PHE A 227 -23.64 10.05 -0.61
N TRP A 228 -24.32 10.29 0.51
CA TRP A 228 -23.93 9.71 1.79
C TRP A 228 -24.07 8.20 1.84
N GLY A 229 -25.10 7.63 1.20
CA GLY A 229 -25.25 6.19 1.03
C GLY A 229 -24.06 5.59 0.28
N LEU A 230 -23.64 6.23 -0.82
CA LEU A 230 -22.49 5.81 -1.61
C LEU A 230 -21.18 5.91 -0.81
N TYR A 231 -21.00 6.99 -0.04
CA TYR A 231 -19.84 7.20 0.83
C TYR A 231 -19.66 6.11 1.90
N HIS A 232 -20.77 5.63 2.46
CA HIS A 232 -20.74 4.54 3.45
C HIS A 232 -20.66 3.16 2.82
N ALA A 233 -21.11 3.01 1.58
CA ALA A 233 -21.14 1.75 0.88
C ALA A 233 -19.82 1.42 0.19
N LEU A 234 -19.15 2.40 -0.43
CA LEU A 234 -17.96 2.18 -1.24
C LEU A 234 -16.65 2.27 -0.42
N PRO A 235 -15.56 1.63 -0.91
CA PRO A 235 -14.25 1.74 -0.28
C PRO A 235 -13.70 3.17 -0.39
N ASN A 236 -13.32 3.75 0.74
CA ASN A 236 -12.80 5.11 0.87
C ASN A 236 -11.27 5.13 0.71
N PHE A 237 -10.78 4.64 -0.43
CA PHE A 237 -9.35 4.58 -0.78
C PHE A 237 -8.61 5.93 -0.62
N THR A 238 -9.17 7.03 -1.13
CA THR A 238 -8.47 8.32 -1.13
C THR A 238 -8.30 8.85 0.30
N GLU A 239 -9.34 8.79 1.13
CA GLU A 239 -9.29 9.28 2.50
C GLU A 239 -8.36 8.46 3.39
N VAL A 240 -8.26 7.14 3.19
CA VAL A 240 -7.33 6.29 3.94
C VAL A 240 -5.86 6.68 3.67
N THR A 241 -5.53 7.30 2.53
CA THR A 241 -4.20 7.90 2.29
C THR A 241 -3.83 8.95 3.34
N THR A 242 -4.81 9.71 3.84
CA THR A 242 -4.56 10.73 4.86
C THR A 242 -4.09 10.08 6.16
N ILE A 243 -4.64 8.91 6.51
CA ILE A 243 -4.20 8.13 7.67
C ILE A 243 -2.77 7.63 7.49
N VAL A 244 -2.45 7.07 6.31
CA VAL A 244 -1.11 6.58 5.97
C VAL A 244 -0.07 7.70 6.06
N THR A 245 -0.38 8.88 5.51
CA THR A 245 0.52 10.03 5.52
C THR A 245 0.65 10.67 6.91
N SER A 246 -0.43 10.74 7.69
CA SER A 246 -0.39 11.22 9.09
C SER A 246 0.45 10.31 9.98
N LEU A 247 0.30 8.99 9.86
CA LEU A 247 1.13 8.03 10.62
C LEU A 247 2.61 8.11 10.23
N SER A 248 2.90 8.31 8.95
CA SER A 248 4.27 8.51 8.48
C SER A 248 4.85 9.84 8.97
N LYS A 249 4.00 10.85 9.21
CA LYS A 249 4.38 12.14 9.76
C LYS A 249 4.48 12.21 11.28
N ASP A 250 4.33 11.07 11.95
CA ASP A 250 4.23 10.99 13.40
C ASP A 250 3.12 11.90 13.98
N GLN A 251 2.05 12.09 13.22
CA GLN A 251 0.89 12.90 13.60
C GLN A 251 -0.25 12.01 14.12
N ALA A 252 -1.08 12.57 15.00
CA ALA A 252 -2.29 11.90 15.46
C ALA A 252 -3.27 11.71 14.29
N VAL A 253 -3.86 10.52 14.21
CA VAL A 253 -4.91 10.21 13.22
C VAL A 253 -6.21 10.86 13.65
N SER A 254 -6.77 11.71 12.79
CA SER A 254 -8.01 12.45 13.05
C SER A 254 -9.25 11.55 13.08
N SER A 255 -9.32 10.54 12.19
CA SER A 255 -10.42 9.58 12.14
C SER A 255 -9.99 8.26 11.51
N TRP A 256 -10.38 7.16 12.15
CA TRP A 256 -10.20 5.80 11.64
C TRP A 256 -11.39 5.32 10.81
N TYR A 257 -12.44 6.13 10.71
CA TYR A 257 -13.70 5.78 10.05
C TYR A 257 -13.52 5.32 8.58
N PRO A 258 -12.73 5.99 7.72
CA PRO A 258 -12.58 5.59 6.32
C PRO A 258 -11.97 4.18 6.13
N LEU A 259 -11.11 3.78 7.07
CA LEU A 259 -10.51 2.45 7.07
C LEU A 259 -11.54 1.39 7.47
N ILE A 260 -12.33 1.67 8.52
CA ILE A 260 -13.36 0.74 9.00
C ILE A 260 -14.46 0.56 7.96
N SER A 261 -14.93 1.63 7.33
CA SER A 261 -15.96 1.54 6.27
C SER A 261 -15.48 0.73 5.07
N SER A 262 -14.22 0.91 4.66
CA SER A 262 -13.60 0.15 3.57
C SER A 262 -13.46 -1.34 3.90
N VAL A 263 -13.09 -1.69 5.13
CA VAL A 263 -13.03 -3.08 5.58
C VAL A 263 -14.43 -3.71 5.65
N LEU A 264 -15.44 -2.95 6.07
CA LEU A 264 -16.83 -3.41 6.08
C LEU A 264 -17.38 -3.67 4.68
N PHE A 265 -16.99 -2.86 3.69
CA PHE A 265 -17.30 -3.12 2.28
C PHE A 265 -16.77 -4.50 1.85
N ALA A 266 -15.49 -4.77 2.06
CA ALA A 266 -14.88 -6.05 1.68
C ALA A 266 -15.52 -7.27 2.37
N ARG A 267 -16.06 -7.10 3.59
CA ARG A 267 -16.78 -8.17 4.30
C ARG A 267 -18.16 -8.48 3.69
N ARG A 268 -18.83 -7.52 3.06
CA ARG A 268 -20.16 -7.73 2.46
C ARG A 268 -20.10 -8.57 1.18
N ASP A 269 -18.95 -8.59 0.54
CA ASP A 269 -18.72 -9.18 -0.78
C ASP A 269 -18.28 -10.67 -0.73
N PHE A 270 -18.10 -11.25 0.46
CA PHE A 270 -17.72 -12.66 0.70
C PHE A 270 -18.63 -13.33 1.74
#